data_AF-A0A356PBD2-F1
#
_entry.id   AF-A0A356PBD2-F1
#
_cell.length_a   1.000
_cell.length_b   1.000
_cell.length_c   1.000
_cell.angle_alpha   90.00
_cell.angle_beta   90.00
_cell.angle_gamma   90.00
#
_symmetry.space_group_name_H-M   'P 1'
#
loop_
_entity.id
_entity.type
_entity.pdbx_description
1 polymer ?
#
loop_
_entity_poly.entity_id
_entity_poly.type
_entity_poly.pdbx_seq_one_letter_code
_entity_poly.pdbx_strand_id
1 'polypeptide(L)'
;CIRDRFMTWINLRGLKESARLFSFPVYLYIATLALLIGTGLVEILINGVTPTAMATQQLASSTASGMTWFLLARAFAGGTTALTGFEAVSNGVTAFKKPSQKRAIKTLLILAIIVSLGLIGLTFLAGSYHIVPITGNTVLNQLGLIIFGKTLPYFVLMATAAAILVIASSTPYAGLPILLSLMARDGYTPRYFKNLGDSLVYSAGIWTLFLVSSLLIIVFHGDTHTMLPLYAIGVFISFTLTGTGLAKHIWKERGDKWRYDFAIFSFGGIVSFIVLLIFITTKFKQGAWIILVIMPLLVLMFRGIHYVYHIEIQNLDITPEAIDDFHNHVKKLRRRRSQFELADYHNKVIVPVYDLNLIVLKTLKYAYALTPQVTAVHIASDPSRTAKLLKHWAEQHMEIPLEIVESPYRAIVHDLLHYIDKIEKNGNFDTITLAIGEYVPVKFWHNILHNQTGQLIKLMLLFRKSILVTSVPYRPAPQDELLADSSIKPKSKE
;
A
#
# COMPACT_ATOMS: atom_id res chain seq x y z
N CYS A 1 -9.13 9.12 14.22
CA CYS A 1 -7.78 9.43 13.66
C CYS A 1 -6.62 9.00 14.56
N ILE A 2 -6.54 9.37 15.85
CA ILE A 2 -5.40 8.99 16.73
C ILE A 2 -5.23 7.46 16.82
N ARG A 3 -6.31 6.73 17.10
CA ARG A 3 -6.32 5.25 17.10
C ARG A 3 -5.84 4.66 15.77
N ASP A 4 -6.25 5.27 14.66
CA ASP A 4 -5.91 4.79 13.32
C ASP A 4 -4.42 4.95 13.04
N ARG A 5 -3.87 6.13 13.34
CA ARG A 5 -2.43 6.41 13.27
C ARG A 5 -1.60 5.46 14.14
N PHE A 6 -2.07 5.16 15.35
CA PHE A 6 -1.43 4.19 16.24
C PHE A 6 -1.40 2.79 15.61
N MET A 7 -2.51 2.36 15.01
CA MET A 7 -2.57 1.09 14.29
C MET A 7 -1.68 1.05 13.06
N THR A 8 -1.63 2.11 12.27
CA THR A 8 -0.69 2.24 11.14
C THR A 8 0.75 2.05 11.61
N TRP A 9 1.14 2.73 12.69
CA TRP A 9 2.49 2.65 13.23
C TRP A 9 2.85 1.25 13.75
N ILE A 10 1.93 0.58 14.44
CA ILE A 10 2.11 -0.81 14.89
C ILE A 10 2.30 -1.74 13.69
N ASN A 11 1.45 -1.64 12.67
CA ASN A 11 1.50 -2.52 11.51
C ASN A 11 2.77 -2.32 10.67
N LEU A 12 3.28 -1.07 10.58
CA LEU A 12 4.53 -0.76 9.89
C LEU A 12 5.77 -1.36 10.58
N ARG A 13 5.75 -1.54 11.90
CA ARG A 13 6.88 -2.13 12.65
C ARG A 13 6.97 -3.66 12.58
N GLY A 14 5.98 -4.31 11.98
CA GLY A 14 5.94 -5.76 11.80
C GLY A 14 5.35 -6.49 13.00
N LEU A 15 4.28 -7.25 12.76
CA LEU A 15 3.45 -7.90 13.78
C LEU A 15 3.86 -9.35 14.12
N LYS A 16 5.06 -9.80 13.74
CA LYS A 16 5.44 -11.23 13.91
C LYS A 16 5.38 -11.71 15.37
N GLU A 17 5.55 -10.83 16.35
CA GLU A 17 5.41 -11.15 17.79
C GLU A 17 4.05 -10.76 18.40
N SER A 18 3.21 -10.00 17.70
CA SER A 18 1.99 -9.44 18.25
C SER A 18 0.81 -10.41 18.33
N ALA A 19 0.83 -11.52 17.58
CA ALA A 19 -0.28 -12.48 17.57
C ALA A 19 -0.59 -13.10 18.96
N ARG A 20 0.45 -13.30 19.79
CA ARG A 20 0.29 -13.79 21.18
C ARG A 20 -0.22 -12.69 22.11
N LEU A 21 0.17 -11.44 21.87
CA LEU A 21 -0.26 -10.29 22.66
C LEU A 21 -1.71 -9.89 22.34
N PHE A 22 -2.16 -10.12 21.11
CA PHE A 22 -3.54 -9.86 20.67
C PHE A 22 -4.54 -10.97 21.04
N SER A 23 -4.10 -12.18 21.36
CA SER A 23 -5.01 -13.27 21.73
C SER A 23 -5.54 -13.15 23.16
N PHE A 24 -4.77 -12.59 24.09
CA PHE A 24 -5.15 -12.46 25.49
C PHE A 24 -6.46 -11.67 25.70
N PRO A 25 -6.65 -10.46 25.13
CA PRO A 25 -7.91 -9.72 25.26
C PRO A 25 -9.12 -10.45 24.68
N VAL A 26 -8.92 -11.23 23.61
CA VAL A 26 -10.01 -12.00 22.96
C VAL A 26 -10.50 -13.12 23.87
N TYR A 27 -9.58 -13.91 24.44
CA TYR A 27 -9.96 -14.98 25.38
C TYR A 27 -10.61 -14.41 26.65
N LEU A 28 -10.09 -13.31 27.17
CA LEU A 28 -10.66 -12.64 28.34
C LEU A 28 -12.06 -12.08 28.05
N TYR A 29 -12.28 -11.52 26.86
CA TYR A 29 -13.61 -11.09 26.41
C TYR A 29 -14.59 -12.28 26.33
N ILE A 30 -14.18 -13.40 25.72
CA ILE A 30 -15.04 -14.59 25.62
C ILE A 30 -15.39 -15.12 27.02
N ALA A 31 -14.42 -15.19 27.93
CA ALA A 31 -14.64 -15.65 29.30
C ALA A 31 -15.58 -14.72 30.08
N THR A 32 -15.37 -13.41 30.02
CA THR A 32 -16.23 -12.43 30.71
C THR A 32 -17.63 -12.33 30.10
N LEU A 33 -17.76 -12.49 28.79
CA LEU A 33 -19.05 -12.57 28.12
C LEU A 33 -19.81 -13.85 28.52
N ALA A 34 -19.13 -15.00 28.57
CA ALA A 34 -19.72 -16.24 29.06
C ALA A 34 -20.15 -16.12 30.53
N LEU A 35 -19.35 -15.44 31.36
CA LEU A 35 -19.71 -15.13 32.74
C LEU A 35 -20.95 -14.25 32.82
N LEU A 36 -21.05 -13.19 31.99
CA LEU A 36 -22.21 -12.31 31.94
C LEU A 36 -23.47 -13.08 31.57
N ILE A 37 -23.37 -13.93 30.54
CA ILE A 37 -24.50 -14.76 30.10
C ILE A 37 -24.89 -15.75 31.20
N GLY A 38 -23.92 -16.44 31.79
CA GLY A 38 -24.16 -17.43 32.85
C GLY A 38 -24.78 -16.81 34.11
N THR A 39 -24.21 -15.71 34.61
CA THR A 39 -24.74 -15.00 35.79
C THR A 39 -26.10 -14.40 35.53
N GLY A 40 -26.32 -13.78 34.36
CA GLY A 40 -27.64 -13.26 33.98
C GLY A 40 -28.71 -14.35 33.91
N LEU A 41 -28.38 -15.54 33.40
CA LEU A 41 -29.31 -16.69 33.36
C LEU A 41 -29.61 -17.24 34.77
N VAL A 42 -28.58 -17.36 35.61
CA VAL A 42 -28.75 -17.80 37.01
C VAL A 42 -29.60 -16.82 37.80
N GLU A 43 -29.38 -15.52 37.62
CA GLU A 43 -30.14 -14.46 38.29
C GLU A 43 -31.62 -14.50 37.87
N ILE A 44 -31.91 -14.68 36.58
CA ILE A 44 -33.29 -14.88 36.10
C ILE A 44 -33.93 -16.13 36.71
N LEU A 45 -33.18 -17.23 36.85
CA LEU A 45 -33.69 -18.50 37.37
C LEU A 45 -33.96 -18.45 38.89
N ILE A 46 -33.12 -17.77 39.65
CA ILE A 46 -33.19 -17.73 41.13
C ILE A 46 -34.10 -16.59 41.61
N ASN A 47 -33.88 -15.37 41.11
CA ASN A 47 -34.53 -14.16 41.64
C ASN A 47 -35.76 -13.75 40.84
N GLY A 48 -36.00 -14.38 39.69
CA GLY A 48 -36.93 -13.87 38.68
C GLY A 48 -36.38 -12.60 38.02
N VAL A 49 -37.00 -12.18 36.91
CA VAL A 49 -36.65 -10.90 36.27
C VAL A 49 -37.13 -9.79 37.21
N THR A 50 -36.22 -9.11 37.91
CA THR A 50 -36.53 -7.82 38.52
C THR A 50 -36.38 -6.76 37.42
N PRO A 51 -37.47 -6.18 36.91
CA PRO A 51 -37.36 -5.12 35.93
C PRO A 51 -36.83 -3.88 36.65
N THR A 52 -35.51 -3.68 36.65
CA THR A 52 -34.96 -2.33 36.84
C THR A 52 -35.21 -1.57 35.54
N ALA A 53 -36.47 -1.16 35.40
CA ALA A 53 -36.91 -0.28 34.35
C ALA A 53 -36.13 1.04 34.47
N MET A 54 -35.00 1.16 33.77
CA MET A 54 -34.72 2.39 33.04
C MET A 54 -35.62 2.44 31.80
N ALA A 55 -36.90 2.12 31.96
CA ALA A 55 -37.89 2.22 30.91
C ALA A 55 -38.65 3.51 31.18
N THR A 56 -38.27 4.58 30.48
CA THR A 56 -39.17 5.70 30.28
C THR A 56 -40.45 5.13 29.68
N GLN A 57 -41.54 5.32 30.41
CA GLN A 57 -42.81 4.60 30.35
C GLN A 57 -43.67 4.97 29.12
N GLN A 58 -43.09 5.03 27.92
CA GLN A 58 -43.73 5.62 26.74
C GLN A 58 -43.84 4.75 25.48
N LEU A 59 -43.42 3.48 25.50
CA LEU A 59 -43.62 2.56 24.36
C LEU A 59 -44.61 1.40 24.60
N ALA A 60 -45.35 1.39 25.71
CA ALA A 60 -46.27 0.31 26.04
C ALA A 60 -47.68 0.46 25.43
N SER A 61 -47.83 1.22 24.35
CA SER A 61 -49.10 1.43 23.67
C SER A 61 -48.94 1.59 22.15
N SER A 62 -48.30 0.60 21.53
CA SER A 62 -48.53 0.33 20.11
C SER A 62 -48.90 -1.13 19.94
N THR A 63 -50.17 -1.36 19.61
CA THR A 63 -50.71 -2.62 19.13
C THR A 63 -49.74 -3.29 18.16
N ALA A 64 -49.53 -4.60 18.32
CA ALA A 64 -48.74 -5.46 17.43
C ALA A 64 -49.27 -5.52 15.97
N SER A 65 -50.30 -4.74 15.64
CA SER A 65 -50.94 -4.62 14.33
C SER A 65 -50.11 -3.90 13.26
N GLY A 66 -48.89 -3.45 13.59
CA GLY A 66 -47.97 -2.77 12.66
C GLY A 66 -46.72 -3.55 12.25
N MET A 67 -46.53 -4.79 12.75
CA MET A 67 -45.35 -5.59 12.41
C MET A 67 -45.43 -6.08 10.96
N THR A 68 -44.90 -5.28 10.03
CA THR A 68 -44.81 -5.69 8.63
C THR A 68 -43.66 -6.68 8.44
N TRP A 69 -43.82 -7.63 7.50
CA TRP A 69 -42.73 -8.50 7.05
C TRP A 69 -41.45 -7.72 6.70
N PHE A 70 -41.61 -6.48 6.25
CA PHE A 70 -40.52 -5.55 5.98
C PHE A 70 -39.72 -5.15 7.24
N LEU A 71 -40.38 -4.90 8.39
CA LEU A 71 -39.69 -4.60 9.65
C LEU A 71 -38.90 -5.82 10.15
N LEU A 72 -39.46 -7.02 10.03
CA LEU A 72 -38.77 -8.26 10.38
C LEU A 72 -37.56 -8.50 9.47
N ALA A 73 -37.72 -8.30 8.16
CA ALA A 73 -36.63 -8.39 7.18
C ALA A 73 -35.52 -7.35 7.46
N ARG A 74 -35.89 -6.12 7.86
CA ARG A 74 -34.94 -5.06 8.24
C ARG A 74 -34.19 -5.40 9.52
N ALA A 75 -34.87 -5.95 10.54
CA ALA A 75 -34.24 -6.40 11.78
C ALA A 75 -33.30 -7.59 11.51
N PHE A 76 -33.73 -8.55 10.68
CA PHE A 76 -32.91 -9.66 10.23
C PHE A 76 -31.65 -9.18 9.51
N ALA A 77 -31.78 -8.31 8.50
CA ALA A 77 -30.65 -7.73 7.79
C ALA A 77 -29.68 -7.03 8.76
N GLY A 78 -30.19 -6.21 9.69
CA GLY A 78 -29.38 -5.60 10.74
C GLY A 78 -28.64 -6.61 11.63
N GLY A 79 -29.28 -7.72 11.99
CA GLY A 79 -28.65 -8.80 12.77
C GLY A 79 -27.55 -9.53 12.01
N THR A 80 -27.68 -9.71 10.69
CA THR A 80 -26.66 -10.38 9.88
C THR A 80 -25.31 -9.66 9.86
N THR A 81 -25.25 -8.37 10.19
CA THR A 81 -23.96 -7.67 10.32
C THR A 81 -23.12 -8.19 11.48
N ALA A 82 -23.71 -8.87 12.46
CA ALA A 82 -22.94 -9.50 13.53
C ALA A 82 -22.11 -10.70 13.04
N LEU A 83 -22.44 -11.25 11.86
CA LEU A 83 -21.73 -12.37 11.24
C LEU A 83 -20.57 -11.91 10.36
N THR A 84 -20.40 -10.60 10.15
CA THR A 84 -19.27 -10.11 9.37
C THR A 84 -17.97 -10.36 10.13
N GLY A 85 -16.92 -10.83 9.45
CA GLY A 85 -15.65 -11.22 10.08
C GLY A 85 -15.28 -12.70 9.90
N PHE A 86 -16.22 -13.58 9.56
CA PHE A 86 -15.91 -14.95 9.10
C PHE A 86 -15.02 -14.93 7.84
N GLU A 87 -15.15 -13.90 7.02
CA GLU A 87 -14.35 -13.63 5.82
C GLU A 87 -12.84 -13.50 6.11
N ALA A 88 -12.47 -13.05 7.32
CA ALA A 88 -11.07 -12.91 7.70
C ALA A 88 -10.37 -14.28 7.75
N VAL A 89 -11.09 -15.32 8.20
CA VAL A 89 -10.57 -16.69 8.25
C VAL A 89 -10.47 -17.29 6.85
N SER A 90 -11.45 -17.05 5.97
CA SER A 90 -11.41 -17.54 4.59
C SER A 90 -10.31 -16.89 3.76
N ASN A 91 -10.05 -15.59 3.96
CA ASN A 91 -8.96 -14.87 3.29
C ASN A 91 -7.58 -15.26 3.85
N GLY A 92 -7.53 -15.73 5.10
CA GLY A 92 -6.31 -16.13 5.79
C GLY A 92 -5.91 -17.60 5.64
N VAL A 93 -6.57 -18.40 4.80
CA VAL A 93 -6.34 -19.86 4.71
C VAL A 93 -4.87 -20.19 4.43
N THR A 94 -4.19 -19.40 3.61
CA THR A 94 -2.77 -19.60 3.25
C THR A 94 -1.81 -19.40 4.44
N ALA A 95 -2.22 -18.67 5.48
CA ALA A 95 -1.42 -18.43 6.68
C ALA A 95 -1.49 -19.59 7.70
N PHE A 96 -2.44 -20.52 7.55
CA PHE A 96 -2.55 -21.67 8.47
C PHE A 96 -1.44 -22.69 8.24
N LYS A 97 -0.93 -23.26 9.34
CA LYS A 97 0.00 -24.41 9.29
C LYS A 97 -0.65 -25.58 8.55
N LYS A 98 0.13 -26.30 7.74
CA LYS A 98 -0.38 -27.47 7.00
C LYS A 98 -0.89 -28.56 7.96
N PRO A 99 -2.00 -29.25 7.66
CA PRO A 99 -2.92 -29.03 6.54
C PRO A 99 -3.81 -27.79 6.73
N SER A 100 -3.62 -26.76 5.89
CA SER A 100 -4.19 -25.42 6.08
C SER A 100 -5.71 -25.41 6.00
N GLN A 101 -6.28 -26.04 4.96
CA GLN A 101 -7.74 -26.12 4.75
C GLN A 101 -8.47 -26.78 5.93
N LYS A 102 -8.00 -27.95 6.39
CA LYS A 102 -8.64 -28.66 7.52
C LYS A 102 -8.61 -27.84 8.80
N ARG A 103 -7.51 -27.13 9.07
CA ARG A 103 -7.41 -26.26 10.25
C ARG A 103 -8.30 -25.04 10.13
N ALA A 104 -8.33 -24.39 8.97
CA ALA A 104 -9.20 -23.24 8.71
C ALA A 104 -10.68 -23.58 8.90
N ILE A 105 -11.15 -24.73 8.38
CA ILE A 105 -12.53 -25.20 8.57
C ILE A 105 -12.85 -25.40 10.06
N LYS A 106 -11.98 -26.09 10.82
CA LYS A 106 -12.17 -26.29 12.27
C LYS A 106 -12.23 -24.96 13.01
N THR A 107 -11.35 -24.02 12.68
CA THR A 107 -11.35 -22.68 13.28
C THR A 107 -12.63 -21.91 12.97
N LEU A 108 -13.10 -21.96 11.72
CA LEU A 108 -14.35 -21.32 11.31
C LEU A 108 -15.55 -21.88 12.08
N LEU A 109 -15.61 -23.21 12.27
CA LEU A 109 -16.69 -23.89 12.98
C LEU A 109 -16.71 -23.52 14.47
N ILE A 110 -15.54 -23.49 15.14
CA ILE A 110 -15.42 -23.05 16.53
C ILE A 110 -15.86 -21.59 16.67
N LEU A 111 -15.41 -20.71 15.78
CA LEU A 111 -15.81 -19.30 15.78
C LEU A 111 -17.33 -19.16 15.61
N ALA A 112 -17.92 -19.94 14.70
CA ALA A 112 -19.37 -19.93 14.45
C ALA A 112 -20.16 -20.34 15.70
N ILE A 113 -19.71 -21.37 16.42
CA ILE A 113 -20.34 -21.81 17.67
C ILE A 113 -20.23 -20.72 18.74
N ILE A 114 -19.04 -20.16 18.98
CA ILE A 114 -18.82 -19.14 20.02
C ILE A 114 -19.66 -17.90 19.75
N VAL A 115 -19.63 -17.38 18.51
CA VAL A 115 -20.40 -16.20 18.12
C VAL A 115 -21.90 -16.46 18.22
N SER A 116 -22.37 -17.62 17.77
CA SER A 116 -23.80 -17.97 17.85
C SER A 116 -24.28 -18.08 19.30
N LEU A 117 -23.54 -18.78 20.17
CA LEU A 117 -23.86 -18.87 21.60
C LEU A 117 -23.86 -17.49 22.28
N GLY A 118 -22.87 -16.66 21.98
CA GLY A 118 -22.78 -15.30 22.52
C GLY A 118 -23.95 -14.40 22.09
N LEU A 119 -24.29 -14.41 20.79
CA LEU A 119 -25.40 -13.62 20.26
C LEU A 119 -26.76 -14.10 20.76
N ILE A 120 -26.99 -15.42 20.79
CA ILE A 120 -28.23 -16.00 21.34
C ILE A 120 -28.37 -15.62 22.81
N GLY A 121 -27.31 -15.81 23.61
CA GLY A 121 -27.31 -15.47 25.03
C GLY A 121 -27.56 -13.98 25.29
N LEU A 122 -26.85 -13.09 24.58
CA LEU A 122 -27.06 -11.64 24.72
C LEU A 122 -28.46 -11.21 24.29
N THR A 123 -28.98 -11.75 23.19
CA THR A 123 -30.32 -11.41 22.68
C THR A 123 -31.40 -11.90 23.65
N PHE A 124 -31.23 -13.11 24.19
CA PHE A 124 -32.13 -13.67 25.21
C PHE A 124 -32.15 -12.81 26.48
N LEU A 125 -30.98 -12.41 26.99
CA LEU A 125 -30.90 -11.53 28.17
C LEU A 125 -31.49 -10.16 27.87
N ALA A 126 -31.16 -9.54 26.74
CA ALA A 126 -31.69 -8.23 26.37
C ALA A 126 -33.22 -8.24 26.23
N GLY A 127 -33.79 -9.32 25.69
CA GLY A 127 -35.24 -9.53 25.61
C GLY A 127 -35.87 -9.73 26.99
N SER A 128 -35.24 -10.54 27.85
CA SER A 128 -35.75 -10.85 29.19
C SER A 128 -35.71 -9.63 30.13
N TYR A 129 -34.65 -8.83 30.08
CA TYR A 129 -34.50 -7.60 30.86
C TYR A 129 -35.19 -6.37 30.22
N HIS A 130 -35.91 -6.54 29.11
CA HIS A 130 -36.63 -5.47 28.39
C HIS A 130 -35.78 -4.22 28.13
N ILE A 131 -34.57 -4.42 27.63
CA ILE A 131 -33.61 -3.33 27.44
C ILE A 131 -34.05 -2.43 26.27
N VAL A 132 -34.16 -1.13 26.57
CA VAL A 132 -34.43 -0.09 25.56
C VAL A 132 -33.11 0.56 25.12
N PRO A 133 -32.85 0.70 23.81
CA PRO A 133 -31.65 1.38 23.33
C PRO A 133 -31.60 2.85 23.78
N ILE A 134 -30.51 3.27 24.43
CA ILE A 134 -30.27 4.65 24.85
C ILE A 134 -29.14 5.23 23.99
N THR A 135 -29.30 6.46 23.50
CA THR A 135 -28.28 7.14 22.70
C THR A 135 -26.96 7.27 23.49
N GLY A 136 -25.87 6.80 22.90
CA GLY A 136 -24.54 6.83 23.54
C GLY A 136 -24.25 5.67 24.50
N ASN A 137 -25.20 4.73 24.68
CA ASN A 137 -25.01 3.57 25.55
C ASN A 137 -25.28 2.25 24.82
N THR A 138 -24.30 1.34 24.83
CA THR A 138 -24.44 0.05 24.14
C THR A 138 -25.29 -0.93 24.95
N VAL A 139 -25.99 -1.85 24.26
CA VAL A 139 -26.77 -2.92 24.93
C VAL A 139 -25.88 -3.76 25.86
N LEU A 140 -24.63 -4.03 25.44
CA LEU A 140 -23.65 -4.73 26.27
C LEU A 140 -23.33 -3.96 27.56
N ASN A 141 -23.22 -2.63 27.49
CA ASN A 141 -22.96 -1.80 28.65
C ASN A 141 -24.15 -1.73 29.60
N GLN A 142 -25.36 -1.65 29.07
CA GLN A 142 -26.58 -1.71 29.88
C GLN A 142 -26.71 -3.07 30.61
N LEU A 143 -26.52 -4.19 29.90
CA LEU A 143 -26.52 -5.53 30.51
C LEU A 143 -25.44 -5.69 31.57
N GLY A 144 -24.22 -5.22 31.27
CA GLY A 144 -23.11 -5.27 32.21
C GLY A 144 -23.39 -4.50 33.50
N LEU A 145 -24.02 -3.33 33.41
CA LEU A 145 -24.38 -2.55 34.59
C LEU A 145 -25.50 -3.20 35.42
N ILE A 146 -26.48 -3.82 34.77
CA ILE A 146 -27.61 -4.49 35.46
C ILE A 146 -27.12 -5.73 36.19
N ILE A 147 -26.39 -6.62 35.50
CA ILE A 147 -26.03 -7.95 36.02
C ILE A 147 -24.81 -7.87 36.95
N PHE A 148 -23.76 -7.15 36.56
CA PHE A 148 -22.53 -7.08 37.36
C PHE A 148 -22.48 -5.87 38.30
N GLY A 149 -23.26 -4.82 38.05
CA GLY A 149 -23.05 -3.52 38.71
C GLY A 149 -21.69 -2.91 38.36
N LYS A 150 -21.31 -1.82 39.03
CA LYS A 150 -19.99 -1.17 38.86
C LYS A 150 -18.87 -1.95 39.58
N THR A 151 -18.78 -3.25 39.31
CA THR A 151 -17.81 -4.16 39.92
C THR A 151 -16.66 -4.48 38.95
N LEU A 152 -15.64 -5.18 39.44
CA LEU A 152 -14.46 -5.55 38.64
C LEU A 152 -14.82 -6.33 37.35
N PRO A 153 -15.72 -7.34 37.35
CA PRO A 153 -16.16 -8.02 36.13
C PRO A 153 -16.71 -7.08 35.04
N TYR A 154 -17.46 -6.04 35.43
CA TYR A 154 -17.98 -5.03 34.50
C TYR A 154 -16.86 -4.23 33.82
N PHE A 155 -15.89 -3.74 34.60
CA PHE A 155 -14.77 -2.98 34.04
C PHE A 155 -13.90 -3.85 33.13
N VAL A 156 -13.70 -5.13 33.48
CA VAL A 156 -12.99 -6.07 32.61
C VAL A 156 -13.76 -6.33 31.31
N LEU A 157 -15.08 -6.51 31.37
CA LEU A 157 -15.93 -6.67 30.19
C LEU A 157 -15.82 -5.45 29.24
N MET A 158 -15.93 -4.22 29.77
CA MET A 158 -15.84 -3.02 28.95
C MET A 158 -14.44 -2.78 28.39
N ALA A 159 -13.40 -3.00 29.20
CA ALA A 159 -12.01 -2.86 28.77
C ALA A 159 -11.68 -3.87 27.66
N THR A 160 -12.11 -5.12 27.80
CA THR A 160 -11.89 -6.15 26.78
C THR A 160 -12.73 -5.91 25.54
N ALA A 161 -14.00 -5.46 25.66
CA ALA A 161 -14.83 -5.06 24.54
C ALA A 161 -14.20 -3.92 23.71
N ALA A 162 -13.67 -2.90 24.38
CA ALA A 162 -12.94 -1.83 23.72
C ALA A 162 -11.64 -2.34 23.05
N ALA A 163 -10.90 -3.22 23.74
CA ALA A 163 -9.66 -3.79 23.22
C ALA A 163 -9.89 -4.64 21.97
N ILE A 164 -10.94 -5.49 21.92
CA ILE A 164 -11.23 -6.29 20.73
C ILE A 164 -11.63 -5.42 19.54
N LEU A 165 -12.36 -4.31 19.74
CA LEU A 165 -12.71 -3.37 18.67
C LEU A 165 -11.47 -2.67 18.10
N VAL A 166 -10.52 -2.34 18.97
CA VAL A 166 -9.21 -1.80 18.58
C VAL A 166 -8.45 -2.86 17.78
N ILE A 167 -8.34 -4.09 18.28
CA ILE A 167 -7.64 -5.20 17.60
C ILE A 167 -8.29 -5.54 16.25
N ALA A 168 -9.62 -5.52 16.14
CA ALA A 168 -10.35 -5.80 14.91
C ALA A 168 -9.96 -4.84 13.77
N SER A 169 -9.59 -3.60 14.09
CA SER A 169 -9.10 -2.64 13.09
C SER A 169 -7.75 -3.02 12.47
N SER A 170 -7.00 -3.97 13.06
CA SER A 170 -5.74 -4.47 12.49
C SER A 170 -5.96 -5.43 11.31
N THR A 171 -7.11 -6.11 11.23
CA THR A 171 -7.38 -7.11 10.19
C THR A 171 -7.34 -6.51 8.77
N PRO A 172 -7.96 -5.35 8.49
CA PRO A 172 -7.84 -4.68 7.19
C PRO A 172 -6.40 -4.29 6.83
N TYR A 173 -5.57 -3.90 7.79
CA TYR A 173 -4.15 -3.55 7.57
C TYR A 173 -3.33 -4.76 7.11
N ALA A 174 -3.67 -5.96 7.55
CA ALA A 174 -3.06 -7.19 7.06
C ALA A 174 -3.61 -7.63 5.70
N GLY A 175 -4.91 -7.41 5.44
CA GLY A 175 -5.59 -7.90 4.23
C GLY A 175 -5.40 -7.03 2.98
N LEU A 176 -5.51 -5.70 3.12
CA LEU A 176 -5.51 -4.79 1.95
C LEU A 176 -4.21 -4.87 1.12
N PRO A 177 -2.99 -4.89 1.71
CA PRO A 177 -1.76 -4.98 0.92
C PRO A 177 -1.70 -6.24 0.05
N ILE A 178 -2.19 -7.37 0.58
CA ILE A 178 -2.25 -8.64 -0.16
C ILE A 178 -3.22 -8.51 -1.34
N LEU A 179 -4.42 -7.95 -1.11
CA LEU A 179 -5.41 -7.75 -2.18
C LEU A 179 -4.88 -6.83 -3.29
N LEU A 180 -4.31 -5.67 -2.92
CA LEU A 180 -3.76 -4.72 -3.88
C LEU A 180 -2.62 -5.34 -4.71
N SER A 181 -1.83 -6.21 -4.11
CA SER A 181 -0.74 -6.89 -4.82
C SER A 181 -1.23 -7.91 -5.84
N LEU A 182 -2.29 -8.65 -5.52
CA LEU A 182 -2.90 -9.61 -6.44
C LEU A 182 -3.50 -8.85 -7.63
N MET A 183 -4.23 -7.76 -7.36
CA MET A 183 -4.75 -6.89 -8.42
C MET A 183 -3.64 -6.21 -9.24
N ALA A 184 -2.49 -5.90 -8.64
CA ALA A 184 -1.37 -5.27 -9.34
C ALA A 184 -0.64 -6.25 -10.26
N ARG A 185 -0.60 -7.53 -9.89
CA ARG A 185 -0.09 -8.61 -10.75
C ARG A 185 -0.94 -8.77 -11.99
N ASP A 186 -2.25 -8.62 -11.84
CA ASP A 186 -3.23 -8.68 -12.93
C ASP A 186 -3.37 -7.33 -13.68
N GLY A 187 -2.62 -6.30 -13.26
CA GLY A 187 -2.60 -4.98 -13.92
C GLY A 187 -3.81 -4.08 -13.66
N TYR A 188 -4.62 -4.36 -12.63
CA TYR A 188 -5.79 -3.54 -12.26
C TYR A 188 -5.47 -2.42 -11.25
N THR A 189 -4.32 -2.50 -10.58
CA THR A 189 -3.81 -1.46 -9.67
C THR A 189 -2.38 -1.09 -10.05
N PRO A 190 -1.86 0.06 -9.56
CA PRO A 190 -0.52 0.50 -9.91
C PRO A 190 0.54 -0.58 -9.66
N ARG A 191 1.44 -0.80 -10.63
CA ARG A 191 2.49 -1.85 -10.56
C ARG A 191 3.36 -1.76 -9.31
N TYR A 192 3.42 -0.59 -8.67
CA TYR A 192 4.06 -0.37 -7.38
C TYR A 192 3.63 -1.40 -6.31
N PHE A 193 2.38 -1.87 -6.32
CA PHE A 193 1.88 -2.84 -5.33
C PHE A 193 2.27 -4.31 -5.61
N LYS A 194 2.92 -4.62 -6.75
CA LYS A 194 3.15 -6.00 -7.22
C LYS A 194 4.08 -6.83 -6.32
N ASN A 195 5.07 -6.18 -5.69
CA ASN A 195 6.18 -6.86 -5.01
C ASN A 195 5.99 -6.93 -3.50
N LEU A 196 5.24 -7.92 -3.01
CA LEU A 196 5.01 -8.11 -1.55
C LEU A 196 6.28 -8.36 -0.71
N GLY A 197 7.40 -8.73 -1.35
CA GLY A 197 8.65 -9.08 -0.67
C GLY A 197 9.44 -7.89 -0.13
N ASP A 198 9.18 -6.68 -0.63
CA ASP A 198 9.80 -5.47 -0.12
C ASP A 198 8.94 -4.87 1.00
N SER A 199 9.58 -4.57 2.14
CA SER A 199 8.94 -3.89 3.27
C SER A 199 8.24 -2.58 2.85
N LEU A 200 8.73 -1.93 1.81
CA LEU A 200 8.16 -0.72 1.21
C LEU A 200 6.76 -0.94 0.60
N VAL A 201 6.53 -2.06 -0.09
CA VAL A 201 5.25 -2.32 -0.77
C VAL A 201 4.14 -2.66 0.23
N TYR A 202 4.49 -3.43 1.27
CA TYR A 202 3.60 -3.66 2.41
C TYR A 202 3.26 -2.35 3.11
N SER A 203 4.25 -1.46 3.27
CA SER A 203 4.07 -0.14 3.88
C SER A 203 3.15 0.77 3.07
N ALA A 204 3.22 0.77 1.73
CA ALA A 204 2.34 1.60 0.91
C ALA A 204 0.88 1.15 0.95
N GLY A 205 0.62 -0.16 1.02
CA GLY A 205 -0.74 -0.67 1.23
C GLY A 205 -1.30 -0.20 2.57
N ILE A 206 -0.48 -0.22 3.63
CA ILE A 206 -0.83 0.30 4.96
C ILE A 206 -1.12 1.81 4.92
N TRP A 207 -0.27 2.60 4.25
CA TRP A 207 -0.49 4.04 4.10
C TRP A 207 -1.74 4.37 3.30
N THR A 208 -2.02 3.61 2.24
CA THR A 208 -3.22 3.76 1.42
C THR A 208 -4.47 3.52 2.28
N LEU A 209 -4.48 2.47 3.10
CA LEU A 209 -5.59 2.20 4.02
C LEU A 209 -5.76 3.33 5.03
N PHE A 210 -4.67 3.81 5.65
CA PHE A 210 -4.71 4.90 6.61
C PHE A 210 -5.32 6.18 6.01
N LEU A 211 -4.92 6.53 4.78
CA LEU A 211 -5.44 7.70 4.07
C LEU A 211 -6.96 7.57 3.81
N VAL A 212 -7.38 6.44 3.26
CA VAL A 212 -8.80 6.19 2.93
C VAL A 212 -9.66 6.09 4.19
N SER A 213 -9.19 5.36 5.21
CA SER A 213 -9.84 5.24 6.53
C SER A 213 -10.00 6.61 7.20
N SER A 214 -8.93 7.41 7.22
CA SER A 214 -8.94 8.75 7.81
C SER A 214 -9.92 9.66 7.09
N LEU A 215 -9.95 9.63 5.75
CA LEU A 215 -10.90 10.38 4.94
C LEU A 215 -12.35 10.00 5.26
N LEU A 216 -12.65 8.70 5.34
CA LEU A 216 -13.99 8.21 5.70
C LEU A 216 -14.39 8.66 7.11
N ILE A 217 -13.51 8.56 8.10
CA ILE A 217 -13.79 9.00 9.47
C ILE A 217 -14.11 10.51 9.52
N ILE A 218 -13.39 11.32 8.75
CA ILE A 218 -13.60 12.78 8.68
C ILE A 218 -14.96 13.08 8.03
N VAL A 219 -15.27 12.44 6.90
CA VAL A 219 -16.54 12.66 6.16
C VAL A 219 -17.77 12.25 6.99
N PHE A 220 -17.70 11.10 7.66
CA PHE A 220 -18.82 10.56 8.45
C PHE A 220 -18.80 11.00 9.93
N HIS A 221 -17.88 11.88 10.32
CA HIS A 221 -17.74 12.40 11.68
C HIS A 221 -17.63 11.30 12.77
N GLY A 222 -17.19 10.10 12.39
CA GLY A 222 -17.09 8.94 13.28
C GLY A 222 -18.42 8.35 13.76
N ASP A 223 -19.56 8.68 13.13
CA ASP A 223 -20.86 8.09 13.49
C ASP A 223 -20.97 6.63 13.01
N THR A 224 -21.12 5.72 13.96
CA THR A 224 -21.27 4.29 13.69
C THR A 224 -22.58 3.97 12.98
N HIS A 225 -23.65 4.75 13.19
CA HIS A 225 -24.95 4.49 12.57
C HIS A 225 -24.95 4.69 11.06
N THR A 226 -24.14 5.63 10.55
CA THR A 226 -23.97 5.87 9.11
C THR A 226 -22.86 5.02 8.50
N MET A 227 -21.81 4.68 9.26
CA MET A 227 -20.69 3.88 8.76
C MET A 227 -21.00 2.37 8.66
N LEU A 228 -21.80 1.82 9.59
CA LEU A 228 -22.06 0.38 9.65
C LEU A 228 -22.83 -0.15 8.42
N PRO A 229 -23.87 0.55 7.90
CA PRO A 229 -24.50 0.18 6.63
C PRO A 229 -23.53 0.15 5.46
N LEU A 230 -22.55 1.07 5.43
CA LEU A 230 -21.57 1.10 4.34
C LEU A 230 -20.74 -0.19 4.33
N TYR A 231 -20.22 -0.56 5.49
CA TYR A 231 -19.48 -1.79 5.64
C TYR A 231 -20.32 -3.02 5.28
N ALA A 232 -21.56 -3.11 5.79
CA ALA A 232 -22.46 -4.23 5.53
C ALA A 232 -22.70 -4.45 4.03
N ILE A 233 -23.00 -3.37 3.29
CA ILE A 233 -23.25 -3.45 1.84
C ILE A 233 -22.02 -3.98 1.11
N GLY A 234 -20.81 -3.52 1.46
CA GLY A 234 -19.57 -4.01 0.85
C GLY A 234 -19.36 -5.52 1.07
N VAL A 235 -19.56 -6.00 2.30
CA VAL A 235 -19.44 -7.43 2.64
C VAL A 235 -20.49 -8.27 1.91
N PHE A 236 -21.75 -7.83 1.89
CA PHE A 236 -22.80 -8.59 1.21
C PHE A 236 -22.65 -8.59 -0.31
N ILE A 237 -22.11 -7.53 -0.92
CA ILE A 237 -21.70 -7.57 -2.35
C ILE A 237 -20.66 -8.67 -2.55
N SER A 238 -19.64 -8.74 -1.69
CA SER A 238 -18.62 -9.78 -1.78
C SER A 238 -19.22 -11.17 -1.63
N PHE A 239 -20.09 -11.40 -0.64
CA PHE A 239 -20.75 -12.70 -0.44
C PHE A 239 -21.68 -13.10 -1.57
N THR A 240 -22.44 -12.16 -2.14
CA THR A 240 -23.25 -12.42 -3.32
C THR A 240 -22.38 -12.81 -4.51
N LEU A 241 -21.30 -12.06 -4.80
CA LEU A 241 -20.38 -12.37 -5.90
C LEU A 241 -19.65 -13.70 -5.69
N THR A 242 -19.20 -14.00 -4.48
CA THR A 242 -18.56 -15.28 -4.15
C THR A 242 -19.54 -16.44 -4.27
N GLY A 243 -20.76 -16.31 -3.72
CA GLY A 243 -21.78 -17.36 -3.81
C GLY A 243 -22.19 -17.66 -5.25
N THR A 244 -22.46 -16.63 -6.04
CA THR A 244 -22.78 -16.77 -7.47
C THR A 244 -21.60 -17.31 -8.29
N GLY A 245 -20.37 -16.85 -8.00
CA GLY A 245 -19.15 -17.31 -8.67
C GLY A 245 -18.85 -18.79 -8.41
N LEU A 246 -18.95 -19.23 -7.15
CA LEU A 246 -18.77 -20.64 -6.77
C LEU A 246 -19.88 -21.52 -7.34
N ALA A 247 -21.14 -21.06 -7.31
CA ALA A 247 -22.26 -21.77 -7.94
C ALA A 247 -22.01 -21.96 -9.45
N LYS A 248 -21.55 -20.92 -10.16
CA LYS A 248 -21.18 -21.00 -11.58
C LYS A 248 -20.00 -21.93 -11.83
N HIS A 249 -19.00 -21.91 -10.96
CA HIS A 249 -17.83 -22.77 -11.05
C HIS A 249 -18.20 -24.25 -10.93
N ILE A 250 -19.01 -24.60 -9.92
CA ILE A 250 -19.45 -25.98 -9.68
C ILE A 250 -20.40 -26.48 -10.78
N TRP A 251 -21.27 -25.60 -11.30
CA TRP A 251 -22.08 -25.93 -12.46
C TRP A 251 -21.21 -26.37 -13.64
N LYS A 252 -20.08 -25.67 -13.88
CA LYS A 252 -19.18 -25.95 -15.00
C LYS A 252 -18.36 -27.23 -14.81
N GLU A 253 -17.75 -27.43 -13.65
CA GLU A 253 -16.86 -28.59 -13.42
C GLU A 253 -17.62 -29.89 -13.21
N ARG A 254 -18.85 -29.85 -12.68
CA ARG A 254 -19.72 -31.02 -12.43
C ARG A 254 -19.00 -32.19 -11.73
N GLY A 255 -18.25 -31.87 -10.68
CA GLY A 255 -17.59 -32.87 -9.84
C GLY A 255 -18.56 -33.72 -9.01
N ASP A 256 -17.99 -34.53 -8.12
CA ASP A 256 -18.79 -35.38 -7.23
C ASP A 256 -19.62 -34.51 -6.26
N LYS A 257 -20.87 -34.91 -5.97
CA LYS A 257 -21.85 -34.13 -5.16
C LYS A 257 -22.19 -32.71 -5.65
N TRP A 258 -21.92 -32.37 -6.93
CA TRP A 258 -22.14 -31.01 -7.47
C TRP A 258 -23.54 -30.43 -7.22
N ARG A 259 -24.59 -31.25 -7.19
CA ARG A 259 -25.98 -30.80 -6.93
C ARG A 259 -26.15 -30.20 -5.54
N TYR A 260 -25.54 -30.83 -4.53
CA TYR A 260 -25.61 -30.37 -3.14
C TYR A 260 -24.82 -29.08 -2.97
N ASP A 261 -23.57 -29.05 -3.46
CA ASP A 261 -22.71 -27.88 -3.36
C ASP A 261 -23.30 -26.69 -4.13
N PHE A 262 -23.84 -26.94 -5.34
CA PHE A 262 -24.53 -25.92 -6.13
C PHE A 262 -25.72 -25.33 -5.38
N ALA A 263 -26.55 -26.17 -4.74
CA ALA A 263 -27.70 -25.70 -3.96
C ALA A 263 -27.26 -24.83 -2.78
N ILE A 264 -26.20 -25.23 -2.06
CA ILE A 264 -25.67 -24.49 -0.91
C ILE A 264 -25.14 -23.11 -1.35
N PHE A 265 -24.27 -23.06 -2.38
CA PHE A 265 -23.69 -21.79 -2.83
C PHE A 265 -24.70 -20.85 -3.48
N SER A 266 -25.65 -21.40 -4.24
CA SER A 266 -26.73 -20.61 -4.84
C SER A 266 -27.65 -20.03 -3.76
N PHE A 267 -28.04 -20.84 -2.76
CA PHE A 267 -28.84 -20.38 -1.63
C PHE A 267 -28.13 -19.27 -0.85
N GLY A 268 -26.85 -19.46 -0.52
CA GLY A 268 -26.04 -18.44 0.17
C GLY A 268 -25.93 -17.13 -0.63
N GLY A 269 -25.75 -17.23 -1.96
CA GLY A 269 -25.70 -16.08 -2.85
C GLY A 269 -27.04 -15.32 -2.92
N ILE A 270 -28.16 -16.04 -3.00
CA ILE A 270 -29.52 -15.47 -3.04
C ILE A 270 -29.86 -14.78 -1.70
N VAL A 271 -29.62 -15.45 -0.57
CA VAL A 271 -29.87 -14.87 0.76
C VAL A 271 -29.03 -13.61 0.96
N SER A 272 -27.75 -13.64 0.58
CA SER A 272 -26.87 -12.46 0.65
C SER A 272 -27.37 -11.31 -0.24
N PHE A 273 -27.89 -11.62 -1.43
CA PHE A 273 -28.44 -10.64 -2.35
C PHE A 273 -29.73 -10.00 -1.82
N ILE A 274 -30.61 -10.79 -1.19
CA ILE A 274 -31.81 -10.28 -0.54
C ILE A 274 -31.44 -9.33 0.62
N VAL A 275 -30.47 -9.72 1.45
CA VAL A 275 -29.97 -8.85 2.55
C VAL A 275 -29.37 -7.57 2.01
N LEU A 276 -28.59 -7.63 0.92
CA LEU A 276 -28.05 -6.47 0.22
C LEU A 276 -29.15 -5.51 -0.25
N LEU A 277 -30.21 -6.02 -0.88
CA LEU A 277 -31.36 -5.22 -1.31
C LEU A 277 -32.08 -4.55 -0.13
N ILE A 278 -32.25 -5.26 0.98
CA ILE A 278 -32.85 -4.70 2.20
C ILE A 278 -31.97 -3.57 2.75
N PHE A 279 -30.65 -3.73 2.76
CA PHE A 279 -29.74 -2.66 3.21
C PHE A 279 -29.81 -1.43 2.31
N ILE A 280 -29.75 -1.61 0.99
CA ILE A 280 -29.80 -0.50 0.04
C ILE A 280 -31.10 0.28 0.19
N THR A 281 -32.24 -0.40 0.34
CA THR A 281 -33.56 0.24 0.46
C THR A 281 -33.77 0.89 1.84
N THR A 282 -33.48 0.18 2.93
CA THR A 282 -33.77 0.66 4.30
C THR A 282 -32.78 1.68 4.83
N LYS A 283 -31.54 1.67 4.33
CA LYS A 283 -30.44 2.54 4.77
C LYS A 283 -30.03 3.55 3.69
N PHE A 284 -30.82 3.70 2.63
CA PHE A 284 -30.56 4.67 1.55
C PHE A 284 -30.25 6.06 2.09
N LYS A 285 -31.15 6.59 2.93
CA LYS A 285 -31.01 7.92 3.56
C LYS A 285 -29.86 8.02 4.57
N GLN A 286 -29.36 6.89 5.08
CA GLN A 286 -28.30 6.82 6.10
C GLN A 286 -26.90 6.68 5.49
N GLY A 287 -26.77 6.78 4.16
CA GLY A 287 -25.49 6.78 3.45
C GLY A 287 -25.29 5.61 2.50
N ALA A 288 -26.20 4.64 2.41
CA ALA A 288 -26.05 3.49 1.50
C ALA A 288 -25.88 3.88 0.02
N TRP A 289 -26.42 5.03 -0.39
CA TRP A 289 -26.26 5.57 -1.74
C TRP A 289 -24.79 5.82 -2.13
N ILE A 290 -23.92 6.09 -1.14
CA ILE A 290 -22.51 6.38 -1.38
C ILE A 290 -21.80 5.18 -2.00
N ILE A 291 -22.16 3.96 -1.60
CA ILE A 291 -21.54 2.74 -2.15
C ILE A 291 -22.00 2.47 -3.58
N LEU A 292 -23.26 2.77 -3.88
CA LEU A 292 -23.77 2.68 -5.25
C LEU A 292 -23.00 3.61 -6.21
N VAL A 293 -22.36 4.66 -5.70
CA VAL A 293 -21.49 5.56 -6.47
C VAL A 293 -20.03 5.12 -6.44
N ILE A 294 -19.48 4.84 -5.24
CA ILE A 294 -18.07 4.49 -5.04
C ILE A 294 -17.71 3.19 -5.77
N MET A 295 -18.57 2.17 -5.74
CA MET A 295 -18.24 0.87 -6.35
C MET A 295 -18.08 0.96 -7.87
N PRO A 296 -19.02 1.53 -8.64
CA PRO A 296 -18.80 1.77 -10.07
C PRO A 296 -17.58 2.65 -10.35
N LEU A 297 -17.36 3.70 -9.55
CA LEU A 297 -16.20 4.59 -9.73
C LEU A 297 -14.87 3.83 -9.55
N LEU A 298 -14.76 2.98 -8.53
CA LEU A 298 -13.58 2.13 -8.32
C LEU A 298 -13.38 1.14 -9.47
N VAL A 299 -14.46 0.52 -9.96
CA VAL A 299 -14.39 -0.39 -11.12
C VAL A 299 -13.90 0.35 -12.37
N LEU A 300 -14.41 1.56 -12.64
CA LEU A 300 -13.96 2.39 -13.76
C LEU A 300 -12.50 2.80 -13.60
N MET A 301 -12.07 3.17 -12.39
CA MET A 301 -10.68 3.50 -12.08
C MET A 301 -9.75 2.31 -12.36
N PHE A 302 -10.06 1.13 -11.83
CA PHE A 302 -9.25 -0.08 -12.05
C PHE A 302 -9.22 -0.50 -13.52
N ARG A 303 -10.35 -0.37 -14.23
CA ARG A 303 -10.41 -0.64 -15.68
C ARG A 303 -9.60 0.38 -16.48
N GLY A 304 -9.60 1.65 -16.08
CA GLY A 304 -8.78 2.70 -16.69
C GLY A 304 -7.28 2.41 -16.53
N ILE A 305 -6.85 2.03 -15.32
CA ILE A 305 -5.46 1.62 -15.05
C ILE A 305 -5.06 0.42 -15.93
N HIS A 306 -5.92 -0.60 -15.98
CA HIS A 306 -5.68 -1.78 -16.80
C HIS A 306 -5.57 -1.45 -18.29
N TYR A 307 -6.42 -0.54 -18.79
CA TYR A 307 -6.39 -0.08 -20.17
C TYR A 307 -5.09 0.64 -20.51
N VAL A 308 -4.62 1.55 -19.64
CA VAL A 308 -3.33 2.25 -19.82
C VAL A 308 -2.19 1.24 -19.93
N TYR A 309 -2.13 0.27 -19.01
CA TYR A 309 -1.08 -0.74 -19.05
C TYR A 309 -1.17 -1.68 -20.25
N HIS A 310 -2.37 -1.99 -20.71
CA HIS A 310 -2.56 -2.80 -21.91
C HIS A 310 -2.02 -2.09 -23.15
N ILE A 311 -2.30 -0.79 -23.31
CA ILE A 311 -1.73 0.02 -24.40
C ILE A 311 -0.21 0.11 -24.31
N GLU A 312 0.34 0.37 -23.13
CA GLU A 312 1.79 0.45 -22.94
C GLU A 312 2.49 -0.86 -23.31
N ILE A 313 1.92 -2.01 -22.92
CA ILE A 313 2.48 -3.33 -23.27
C ILE A 313 2.45 -3.52 -24.79
N GLN A 314 1.32 -3.20 -25.44
CA GLN A 314 1.20 -3.32 -26.90
C GLN A 314 2.17 -2.41 -27.67
N ASN A 315 2.45 -1.21 -27.16
CA ASN A 315 3.40 -0.28 -27.78
C ASN A 315 4.86 -0.68 -27.56
N LEU A 316 5.13 -1.56 -26.60
CA LEU A 316 6.47 -2.06 -26.27
C LEU A 316 6.71 -3.49 -26.80
N ASP A 317 5.71 -4.08 -27.45
CA ASP A 317 5.85 -5.40 -28.04
C ASP A 317 6.93 -5.38 -29.13
N ILE A 318 7.77 -6.41 -29.11
CA ILE A 318 8.93 -6.51 -30.00
C ILE A 318 8.42 -6.75 -31.42
N THR A 319 8.64 -5.78 -32.31
CA THR A 319 8.34 -5.94 -33.73
C THR A 319 9.47 -6.70 -34.43
N PRO A 320 9.18 -7.52 -35.47
CA PRO A 320 10.22 -8.18 -36.26
C PRO A 320 11.23 -7.19 -36.86
N GLU A 321 10.75 -6.01 -37.28
CA GLU A 321 11.59 -4.93 -37.79
C GLU A 321 12.59 -4.41 -36.76
N ALA A 322 12.17 -4.26 -35.49
CA ALA A 322 13.06 -3.83 -34.41
C ALA A 322 14.15 -4.87 -34.10
N ILE A 323 13.84 -6.16 -34.24
CA ILE A 323 14.84 -7.24 -34.10
C ILE A 323 15.85 -7.18 -35.24
N ASP A 324 15.40 -6.99 -36.47
CA ASP A 324 16.28 -6.91 -37.63
C ASP A 324 17.16 -5.67 -37.58
N ASP A 325 16.62 -4.52 -37.20
CA ASP A 325 17.39 -3.29 -36.97
C ASP A 325 18.46 -3.49 -35.88
N PHE A 326 18.08 -4.11 -34.74
CA PHE A 326 19.02 -4.45 -33.68
C PHE A 326 20.16 -5.35 -34.18
N HIS A 327 19.86 -6.43 -34.90
CA HIS A 327 20.87 -7.35 -35.45
C HIS A 327 21.81 -6.64 -36.44
N ASN A 328 21.25 -5.82 -37.34
CA ASN A 328 22.02 -5.05 -38.31
C ASN A 328 22.96 -4.06 -37.62
N HIS A 329 22.47 -3.35 -36.61
CA HIS A 329 23.24 -2.38 -35.84
C HIS A 329 24.38 -3.06 -35.06
N VAL A 330 24.10 -4.17 -34.37
CA VAL A 330 25.13 -4.95 -33.64
C VAL A 330 26.20 -5.50 -34.59
N LYS A 331 25.82 -5.97 -35.79
CA LYS A 331 26.76 -6.44 -36.80
C LYS A 331 27.68 -5.31 -37.30
N LYS A 332 27.14 -4.11 -37.49
CA LYS A 332 27.91 -2.91 -37.86
C LYS A 332 28.92 -2.54 -36.75
N LEU A 333 28.48 -2.53 -35.48
CA LEU A 333 29.35 -2.25 -34.33
C LEU A 333 30.46 -3.30 -34.18
N ARG A 334 30.15 -4.59 -34.40
CA ARG A 334 31.14 -5.68 -34.31
C ARG A 334 32.22 -5.56 -35.39
N ARG A 335 31.86 -5.18 -36.62
CA ARG A 335 32.80 -4.91 -37.71
C ARG A 335 33.69 -3.69 -37.43
N ARG A 336 33.12 -2.61 -36.88
CA ARG A 336 33.90 -1.42 -36.48
C ARG A 336 34.94 -1.76 -35.41
N ARG A 337 34.59 -2.55 -34.38
CA ARG A 337 35.56 -2.94 -33.33
C ARG A 337 36.76 -3.76 -33.84
N SER A 338 36.69 -4.33 -35.04
CA SER A 338 37.81 -5.08 -35.64
C SER A 338 38.76 -4.22 -36.50
N GLN A 339 38.41 -2.97 -36.82
CA GLN A 339 39.25 -2.01 -37.55
C GLN A 339 39.53 -0.82 -36.63
N PHE A 340 40.80 -0.59 -36.29
CA PHE A 340 41.22 0.38 -35.27
C PHE A 340 41.70 1.68 -35.91
N GLU A 341 40.79 2.64 -36.12
CA GLU A 341 41.16 4.03 -36.37
C GLU A 341 40.37 4.99 -35.45
N LEU A 342 41.02 6.07 -34.99
CA LEU A 342 40.40 7.05 -34.09
C LEU A 342 39.21 7.79 -34.74
N ALA A 343 39.22 7.91 -36.09
CA ALA A 343 38.18 8.55 -36.89
C ALA A 343 36.86 7.75 -36.91
N ASP A 344 36.88 6.46 -36.58
CA ASP A 344 35.71 5.59 -36.56
C ASP A 344 34.89 5.68 -35.26
N TYR A 345 35.38 6.42 -34.26
CA TYR A 345 34.61 6.71 -33.05
C TYR A 345 33.57 7.79 -33.34
N HIS A 346 32.30 7.38 -33.38
CA HIS A 346 31.16 8.29 -33.52
C HIS A 346 30.42 8.52 -32.19
N ASN A 347 30.98 8.06 -31.07
CA ASN A 347 30.38 8.23 -29.74
C ASN A 347 31.14 9.32 -28.99
N LYS A 348 30.46 10.42 -28.66
CA LYS A 348 31.05 11.54 -27.90
C LYS A 348 30.54 11.54 -26.46
N VAL A 349 31.45 11.67 -25.50
CA VAL A 349 31.10 11.82 -24.08
C VAL A 349 31.43 13.24 -23.62
N ILE A 350 30.43 13.91 -23.07
CA ILE A 350 30.55 15.26 -22.51
C ILE A 350 30.52 15.13 -20.99
N VAL A 351 31.48 15.76 -20.31
CA VAL A 351 31.56 15.78 -18.84
C VAL A 351 31.43 17.23 -18.36
N PRO A 352 30.34 17.61 -17.67
CA PRO A 352 30.21 18.93 -17.09
C PRO A 352 31.15 19.04 -15.86
N VAL A 353 32.01 20.05 -15.87
CA VAL A 353 33.05 20.28 -14.85
C VAL A 353 32.84 21.63 -14.19
N TYR A 354 32.66 21.64 -12.87
CA TYR A 354 32.59 22.88 -12.08
C TYR A 354 33.94 23.28 -11.50
N ASP A 355 34.67 22.29 -10.98
CA ASP A 355 36.02 22.44 -10.42
C ASP A 355 36.77 21.11 -10.57
N LEU A 356 38.09 21.13 -10.51
CA LEU A 356 38.91 19.93 -10.56
C LEU A 356 38.90 19.24 -9.19
N ASN A 357 38.20 18.11 -9.08
CA ASN A 357 38.09 17.33 -7.86
C ASN A 357 38.04 15.81 -8.14
N LEU A 358 38.07 14.99 -7.07
CA LEU A 358 38.05 13.53 -7.19
C LEU A 358 36.81 12.98 -7.91
N ILE A 359 35.66 13.66 -7.80
CA ILE A 359 34.42 13.27 -8.48
C ILE A 359 34.60 13.44 -10.00
N VAL A 360 35.13 14.60 -10.42
CA VAL A 360 35.41 14.91 -11.82
C VAL A 360 36.48 13.98 -12.38
N LEU A 361 37.57 13.73 -11.66
CA LEU A 361 38.61 12.80 -12.10
C LEU A 361 38.06 11.38 -12.30
N LYS A 362 37.23 10.89 -11.36
CA LYS A 362 36.56 9.59 -11.51
C LYS A 362 35.62 9.57 -12.72
N THR A 363 34.90 10.66 -12.96
CA THR A 363 33.96 10.80 -14.08
C THR A 363 34.68 10.85 -15.42
N LEU A 364 35.78 11.61 -15.52
CA LEU A 364 36.63 11.69 -16.71
C LEU A 364 37.29 10.34 -17.02
N LYS A 365 37.81 9.65 -15.99
CA LYS A 365 38.37 8.29 -16.15
C LYS A 365 37.33 7.31 -16.71
N TYR A 366 36.09 7.37 -16.22
CA TYR A 366 34.99 6.57 -16.74
C TYR A 366 34.65 6.93 -18.19
N ALA A 367 34.56 8.23 -18.49
CA ALA A 367 34.27 8.72 -19.85
C ALA A 367 35.34 8.26 -20.86
N TYR A 368 36.62 8.39 -20.50
CA TYR A 368 37.74 8.02 -21.36
C TYR A 368 37.86 6.51 -21.59
N ALA A 369 37.38 5.70 -20.64
CA ALA A 369 37.28 4.25 -20.83
C ALA A 369 36.22 3.83 -21.86
N LEU A 370 35.24 4.70 -22.18
CA LEU A 370 34.17 4.41 -23.14
C LEU A 370 34.54 4.84 -24.56
N THR A 371 35.19 5.98 -24.72
CA THR A 371 35.55 6.57 -26.01
C THR A 371 36.76 7.50 -25.84
N PRO A 372 37.67 7.60 -26.82
CA PRO A 372 38.70 8.63 -26.81
C PRO A 372 38.12 10.05 -27.04
N GLN A 373 36.90 10.16 -27.57
CA GLN A 373 36.23 11.45 -27.82
C GLN A 373 35.52 11.99 -26.57
N VAL A 374 36.31 12.42 -25.58
CA VAL A 374 35.80 13.04 -24.36
C VAL A 374 36.04 14.55 -24.39
N THR A 375 35.03 15.32 -24.02
CA THR A 375 35.16 16.78 -23.83
C THR A 375 34.70 17.16 -22.43
N ALA A 376 35.58 17.79 -21.65
CA ALA A 376 35.21 18.43 -20.40
C ALA A 376 34.61 19.80 -20.72
N VAL A 377 33.45 20.12 -20.14
CA VAL A 377 32.74 21.38 -20.41
C VAL A 377 32.57 22.14 -19.12
N HIS A 378 33.12 23.34 -19.06
CA HIS A 378 32.93 24.26 -17.94
C HIS A 378 32.00 25.39 -18.36
N ILE A 379 30.96 25.63 -17.56
CA ILE A 379 30.04 26.74 -17.79
C ILE A 379 30.50 27.91 -16.95
N ALA A 380 31.07 28.91 -17.61
CA ALA A 380 31.67 30.07 -16.99
C ALA A 380 30.58 31.05 -16.53
N SER A 381 30.13 30.86 -15.30
CA SER A 381 29.24 31.78 -14.58
C SER A 381 29.99 32.80 -13.69
N ASP A 382 31.25 32.50 -13.38
CA ASP A 382 32.14 33.30 -12.53
C ASP A 382 33.56 33.33 -13.13
N PRO A 383 34.00 34.49 -13.66
CA PRO A 383 35.31 34.62 -14.30
C PRO A 383 36.49 34.22 -13.39
N SER A 384 36.39 34.48 -12.08
CA SER A 384 37.48 34.20 -11.14
C SER A 384 37.70 32.69 -10.98
N ARG A 385 36.62 31.90 -10.94
CA ARG A 385 36.67 30.44 -10.87
C ARG A 385 37.10 29.82 -12.18
N THR A 386 36.64 30.35 -13.31
CA THR A 386 37.07 29.87 -14.63
C THR A 386 38.58 30.02 -14.81
N ALA A 387 39.16 31.15 -14.39
CA ALA A 387 40.60 31.35 -14.40
C ALA A 387 41.34 30.34 -13.50
N LYS A 388 40.80 30.06 -12.30
CA LYS A 388 41.38 29.07 -11.38
C LYS A 388 41.34 27.65 -11.95
N LEU A 389 40.22 27.26 -12.56
CA LEU A 389 40.06 25.95 -13.20
C LEU A 389 41.03 25.79 -14.37
N LEU A 390 41.15 26.78 -15.25
CA LEU A 390 42.10 26.76 -16.36
C LEU A 390 43.54 26.59 -15.87
N LYS A 391 43.93 27.33 -14.83
CA LYS A 391 45.25 27.22 -14.22
C LYS A 391 45.50 25.81 -13.67
N HIS A 392 44.57 25.29 -12.86
CA HIS A 392 44.69 23.93 -12.32
C HIS A 392 44.70 22.86 -13.42
N TRP A 393 43.92 23.03 -14.48
CA TRP A 393 43.87 22.09 -15.59
C TRP A 393 45.20 22.01 -16.35
N ALA A 394 45.83 23.17 -16.58
CA ALA A 394 47.13 23.27 -17.21
C ALA A 394 48.27 22.73 -16.31
N GLU A 395 48.29 23.09 -15.02
CA GLU A 395 49.31 22.63 -14.07
C GLU A 395 49.31 21.10 -13.90
N GLN A 396 48.14 20.47 -13.96
CA GLN A 396 47.99 19.02 -13.81
C GLN A 396 48.11 18.25 -15.13
N HIS A 397 48.47 18.91 -16.24
CA HIS A 397 48.72 18.29 -17.55
C HIS A 397 47.58 17.38 -18.03
N MET A 398 46.33 17.83 -17.87
CA MET A 398 45.16 17.05 -18.26
C MET A 398 45.07 16.95 -19.79
N GLU A 399 45.16 15.73 -20.32
CA GLU A 399 45.13 15.46 -21.77
C GLU A 399 43.74 15.66 -22.42
N ILE A 400 42.68 15.72 -21.60
CA ILE A 400 41.30 15.86 -22.07
C ILE A 400 41.00 17.33 -22.38
N PRO A 401 40.42 17.65 -23.56
CA PRO A 401 40.09 19.03 -23.92
C PRO A 401 39.03 19.61 -22.98
N LEU A 402 39.30 20.82 -22.48
CA LEU A 402 38.39 21.62 -21.66
C LEU A 402 37.80 22.75 -22.50
N GLU A 403 36.50 22.67 -22.80
CA GLU A 403 35.75 23.72 -23.49
C GLU A 403 35.04 24.63 -22.47
N ILE A 404 35.16 25.94 -22.66
CA ILE A 404 34.50 26.94 -21.83
C ILE A 404 33.29 27.49 -22.56
N VAL A 405 32.12 27.40 -21.93
CA VAL A 405 30.86 27.97 -22.42
C VAL A 405 30.51 29.14 -21.53
N GLU A 406 30.45 30.34 -22.10
CA GLU A 406 30.07 31.56 -21.35
C GLU A 406 28.60 31.52 -20.93
N SER A 407 28.32 31.87 -19.66
CA SER A 407 26.97 31.92 -19.10
C SER A 407 26.72 33.29 -18.45
N PRO A 408 26.43 34.33 -19.24
CA PRO A 408 26.27 35.70 -18.73
C PRO A 408 25.10 35.84 -17.74
N TYR A 409 24.05 35.02 -17.91
CA TYR A 409 22.88 35.00 -17.03
C TYR A 409 22.94 33.94 -15.93
N ARG A 410 24.07 33.24 -15.76
CA ARG A 410 24.27 32.15 -14.79
C ARG A 410 23.25 31.02 -14.91
N ALA A 411 22.73 30.81 -16.12
CA ALA A 411 21.73 29.79 -16.42
C ALA A 411 22.40 28.44 -16.77
N ILE A 412 23.14 27.88 -15.82
CA ILE A 412 24.05 26.73 -16.02
C ILE A 412 23.39 25.56 -16.79
N VAL A 413 22.19 25.14 -16.37
CA VAL A 413 21.51 24.02 -17.03
C VAL A 413 21.09 24.38 -18.45
N HIS A 414 20.62 25.60 -18.68
CA HIS A 414 20.17 26.05 -20.00
C HIS A 414 21.34 26.14 -20.98
N ASP A 415 22.46 26.73 -20.56
CA ASP A 415 23.63 26.93 -21.41
C ASP A 415 24.34 25.59 -21.72
N LEU A 416 24.32 24.64 -20.77
CA LEU A 416 24.78 23.26 -21.02
C LEU A 416 23.95 22.61 -22.14
N LEU A 417 22.63 22.72 -22.06
CA LEU A 417 21.72 22.14 -23.04
C LEU A 417 21.90 22.79 -24.41
N HIS A 418 22.04 24.12 -24.47
CA HIS A 418 22.27 24.84 -25.72
C HIS A 418 23.62 24.44 -26.37
N TYR A 419 24.65 24.22 -25.57
CA TYR A 419 25.93 23.69 -26.05
C TYR A 419 25.78 22.26 -26.61
N ILE A 420 25.05 21.38 -25.91
CA ILE A 420 24.80 20.01 -26.40
C ILE A 420 24.00 20.06 -27.72
N ASP A 421 22.98 20.93 -27.83
CA ASP A 421 22.18 21.12 -29.04
C ASP A 421 23.05 21.59 -30.23
N LYS A 422 24.08 22.40 -29.98
CA LYS A 422 25.04 22.83 -31.01
C LYS A 422 25.93 21.68 -31.48
N ILE A 423 26.37 20.81 -30.56
CA ILE A 423 27.14 19.60 -30.91
C ILE A 423 26.27 18.61 -31.68
N GLU A 424 25.03 18.39 -31.25
CA GLU A 424 24.10 17.48 -31.93
C GLU A 424 23.84 17.92 -33.38
N LYS A 425 23.70 19.23 -33.64
CA LYS A 425 23.48 19.75 -35.00
C LYS A 425 24.72 19.69 -35.90
N ASN A 426 25.91 19.90 -35.35
CA ASN A 426 27.14 20.04 -36.13
C ASN A 426 27.97 18.75 -36.23
N GLY A 427 27.73 17.80 -35.34
CA GLY A 427 28.53 16.59 -35.22
C GLY A 427 27.95 15.40 -35.99
N ASN A 428 28.81 14.62 -36.64
CA ASN A 428 28.47 13.31 -37.18
C ASN A 428 28.62 12.23 -36.08
N PHE A 429 27.95 12.44 -34.93
CA PHE A 429 28.01 11.50 -33.79
C PHE A 429 26.78 10.60 -33.78
N ASP A 430 26.99 9.29 -33.68
CA ASP A 430 25.92 8.28 -33.59
C ASP A 430 25.25 8.36 -32.19
N THR A 431 26.02 8.68 -31.14
CA THR A 431 25.49 8.89 -29.79
C THR A 431 26.25 9.99 -29.03
N ILE A 432 25.52 10.81 -28.27
CA ILE A 432 26.09 11.79 -27.34
C ILE A 432 25.70 11.38 -25.92
N THR A 433 26.70 11.19 -25.06
CA THR A 433 26.48 10.84 -23.65
C THR A 433 26.93 11.96 -22.73
N LEU A 434 26.06 12.44 -21.85
CA LEU A 434 26.40 13.35 -20.78
C LEU A 434 26.72 12.53 -19.50
N ALA A 435 28.00 12.51 -19.10
CA ALA A 435 28.44 11.82 -17.89
C ALA A 435 28.51 12.80 -16.71
N ILE A 436 27.57 12.67 -15.77
CA ILE A 436 27.42 13.55 -14.61
C ILE A 436 28.04 12.88 -13.38
N GLY A 437 29.07 13.51 -12.79
CA GLY A 437 29.62 13.07 -11.52
C GLY A 437 28.69 13.42 -10.35
N GLU A 438 28.30 12.43 -9.55
CA GLU A 438 27.37 12.61 -8.43
C GLU A 438 27.99 12.19 -7.10
N TYR A 439 27.91 13.08 -6.11
CA TYR A 439 28.31 12.74 -4.75
C TYR A 439 27.20 11.93 -4.06
N VAL A 440 27.51 10.73 -3.61
CA VAL A 440 26.57 9.87 -2.88
C VAL A 440 26.96 9.86 -1.40
N PRO A 441 26.23 10.59 -0.53
CA PRO A 441 26.55 10.64 0.89
C PRO A 441 26.27 9.30 1.57
N VAL A 442 26.95 9.05 2.69
CA VAL A 442 26.76 7.83 3.50
C VAL A 442 25.35 7.78 4.12
N LYS A 443 24.81 8.94 4.50
CA LYS A 443 23.47 9.08 5.10
C LYS A 443 22.48 9.67 4.09
N PHE A 444 21.30 9.05 3.96
CA PHE A 444 20.28 9.47 3.00
C PHE A 444 19.81 10.92 3.20
N TRP A 445 19.63 11.38 4.45
CA TRP A 445 19.20 12.75 4.75
C TRP A 445 20.21 13.83 4.33
N HIS A 446 21.51 13.51 4.26
CA HIS A 446 22.51 14.45 3.75
C HIS A 446 22.29 14.76 2.27
N ASN A 447 21.62 13.88 1.52
CA ASN A 447 21.32 14.11 0.11
C ASN A 447 20.46 15.38 -0.09
N ILE A 448 19.60 15.73 0.88
CA ILE A 448 18.79 16.96 0.83
C ILE A 448 19.66 18.23 0.87
N LEU A 449 20.83 18.16 1.53
CA LEU A 449 21.75 19.28 1.69
C LEU A 449 22.69 19.46 0.49
N HIS A 450 22.72 18.51 -0.45
CA HIS A 450 23.57 18.57 -1.62
C HIS A 450 22.84 19.12 -2.85
N ASN A 451 23.62 19.74 -3.74
CA ASN A 451 23.11 20.42 -4.92
C ASN A 451 22.44 19.43 -5.89
N GLN A 452 21.16 19.67 -6.20
CA GLN A 452 20.31 18.78 -7.01
C GLN A 452 20.42 19.06 -8.53
N THR A 453 21.38 19.88 -8.98
CA THR A 453 21.53 20.24 -10.39
C THR A 453 21.70 19.02 -11.30
N GLY A 454 22.38 17.97 -10.84
CA GLY A 454 22.52 16.71 -11.60
C GLY A 454 21.18 16.00 -11.83
N GLN A 455 20.28 16.03 -10.85
CA GLN A 455 18.92 15.49 -10.99
C GLN A 455 18.06 16.33 -11.94
N LEU A 456 18.17 17.66 -11.86
CA LEU A 456 17.46 18.58 -12.74
C LEU A 456 17.90 18.42 -14.21
N ILE A 457 19.21 18.29 -14.46
CA ILE A 457 19.76 18.03 -15.80
C ILE A 457 19.23 16.70 -16.35
N LYS A 458 19.24 15.63 -15.53
CA LYS A 458 18.66 14.32 -15.89
C LYS A 458 17.19 14.43 -16.27
N LEU A 459 16.40 15.16 -15.47
CA LEU A 459 14.98 15.35 -15.74
C LEU A 459 14.73 16.10 -17.05
N MET A 460 15.50 17.17 -17.32
CA MET A 460 15.39 17.95 -18.55
C MET A 460 15.81 17.15 -19.80
N LEU A 461 16.83 16.31 -19.68
CA LEU A 461 17.34 15.48 -20.76
C LEU A 461 16.48 14.23 -21.03
N LEU A 462 15.70 13.76 -20.05
CA LEU A 462 14.78 12.62 -20.23
C LEU A 462 13.80 12.84 -21.40
N PHE A 463 13.44 14.10 -21.67
CA PHE A 463 12.52 14.46 -22.75
C PHE A 463 13.20 14.64 -24.11
N ARG A 464 14.52 14.44 -24.21
CA ARG A 464 15.30 14.57 -25.45
C ARG A 464 15.65 13.20 -26.01
N LYS A 465 15.44 13.01 -27.33
CA LYS A 465 15.49 11.68 -27.97
C LYS A 465 16.90 11.12 -28.19
N SER A 466 17.93 11.96 -28.28
CA SER A 466 19.25 11.55 -28.80
C SER A 466 20.40 11.61 -27.78
N ILE A 467 20.13 12.04 -26.54
CA ILE A 467 21.16 12.31 -25.54
C ILE A 467 21.03 11.31 -24.40
N LEU A 468 22.06 10.48 -24.23
CA LEU A 468 22.16 9.54 -23.12
C LEU A 468 22.70 10.28 -21.90
N VAL A 469 22.19 9.97 -20.72
CA VAL A 469 22.69 10.55 -19.46
C VAL A 469 23.17 9.44 -18.54
N THR A 470 24.44 9.54 -18.14
CA THR A 470 25.09 8.56 -17.27
C THR A 470 25.48 9.23 -15.97
N SER A 471 25.05 8.68 -14.83
CA SER A 471 25.47 9.15 -13.50
C SER A 471 26.67 8.35 -13.01
N VAL A 472 27.76 9.02 -12.66
CA VAL A 472 28.96 8.40 -12.11
C VAL A 472 28.99 8.66 -10.60
N PRO A 473 28.59 7.71 -9.76
CA PRO A 473 28.54 7.92 -8.32
C PRO A 473 29.95 7.92 -7.72
N TYR A 474 30.24 8.95 -6.92
CA TYR A 474 31.40 9.03 -6.06
C TYR A 474 30.95 8.84 -4.61
N ARG A 475 31.40 7.75 -3.99
CA ARG A 475 31.23 7.50 -2.56
C ARG A 475 32.55 7.84 -1.88
N PRO A 476 32.57 8.76 -0.91
CA PRO A 476 33.77 8.96 -0.10
C PRO A 476 34.08 7.68 0.69
N ALA A 477 35.35 7.40 0.93
CA ALA A 477 35.74 6.35 1.86
C ALA A 477 35.17 6.67 3.26
N PRO A 478 34.73 5.67 4.04
CA PRO A 478 34.39 5.88 5.46
C PRO A 478 35.53 6.62 6.17
N GLN A 479 35.19 7.59 7.03
CA GLN A 479 36.20 8.36 7.77
C GLN A 479 37.18 7.48 8.55
N ASP A 480 36.75 6.28 8.96
CA ASP A 480 37.58 5.30 9.67
C ASP A 480 38.73 4.73 8.81
N GLU A 481 38.53 4.59 7.49
CA GLU A 481 39.59 4.15 6.56
C GLU A 481 40.61 5.27 6.27
N LEU A 482 40.15 6.52 6.17
CA LEU A 482 41.03 7.67 5.94
C LEU A 482 41.95 7.96 7.15
N LEU A 483 41.47 7.69 8.36
CA LEU A 483 42.28 7.78 9.58
C LEU A 483 43.29 6.63 9.68
N ALA A 484 42.91 5.41 9.28
CA ALA A 484 43.80 4.26 9.24
C ALA A 484 44.97 4.46 8.25
N ASP A 485 44.71 5.00 7.07
CA ASP A 485 45.73 5.21 6.03
C ASP A 485 46.70 6.37 6.38
N SER A 486 46.22 7.39 7.10
CA SER A 486 47.06 8.49 7.60
C SER A 486 48.06 8.09 8.71
N SER A 487 47.87 6.93 9.33
CA SER A 487 48.76 6.40 10.37
C SER A 487 49.99 5.66 9.81
N ILE A 488 50.03 5.41 8.49
CA ILE A 488 51.16 4.77 7.81
C ILE A 488 52.05 5.86 7.21
N LYS A 489 52.84 6.53 8.06
CA LYS A 489 53.98 7.35 7.59
C LYS A 489 55.04 6.44 6.92
N PRO A 490 55.74 6.90 5.88
CA PRO A 490 56.79 6.13 5.25
C PRO A 490 57.93 5.92 6.26
N LYS A 491 58.32 4.67 6.50
CA LYS A 491 59.62 4.36 7.12
C LYS A 491 60.69 5.03 6.25
N SER A 492 61.36 6.03 6.82
CA SER A 492 62.62 6.55 6.33
C SER A 492 63.57 5.37 6.10
N LYS A 493 64.05 5.24 4.86
CA LYS A 493 65.24 4.43 4.57
C LYS A 493 66.42 5.12 5.23
N GLU A 494 67.03 4.46 6.21
CA GLU A 494 68.46 4.61 6.51
C GLU A 494 69.27 3.75 5.52
#